data_AF-A0A3C2CL75-F1
#
_entry.id   AF-A0A3C2CL75-F1
#
_cell.length_a   1.000
_cell.length_b   1.000
_cell.length_c   1.000
_cell.angle_alpha   90.00
_cell.angle_beta   90.00
_cell.angle_gamma   90.00
#
_symmetry.space_group_name_H-M   'P 1'
#
loop_
_entity.id
_entity.type
_entity.pdbx_description
1 polymer ?
#
loop_
_entity_poly.entity_id
_entity_poly.type
_entity_poly.pdbx_seq_one_letter_code
_entity_poly.pdbx_strand_id
1 'polypeptide(L)' 'PIGETAENLAAAVAGETHEYTEMYPGMAKTAREEGFEEVADWFETLAKAEKAHAGRFQTLLDSIS' A
#
# COMPACT_ATOMS: atom_id res chain seq x y z
N PRO A 1 -7.61 -13.39 9.34
CA PRO A 1 -8.77 -14.28 9.07
C PRO A 1 -9.20 -14.09 7.61
N ILE A 2 -9.57 -15.17 6.91
CA ILE A 2 -10.12 -15.09 5.56
C ILE A 2 -11.64 -15.05 5.70
N GLY A 3 -12.28 -14.01 5.16
CA GLY A 3 -13.73 -13.78 5.24
C GLY A 3 -14.40 -13.80 3.87
N GLU A 4 -15.58 -13.19 3.79
CA GLU A 4 -16.28 -12.97 2.51
C GLU A 4 -15.46 -12.05 1.59
N THR A 5 -15.74 -12.09 0.28
CA THR A 5 -14.98 -11.30 -0.70
C THR A 5 -14.97 -9.80 -0.37
N ALA A 6 -16.11 -9.25 0.07
CA ALA A 6 -16.22 -7.85 0.47
C ALA A 6 -15.36 -7.54 1.71
N GLU A 7 -15.33 -8.41 2.71
CA GLU A 7 -14.51 -8.24 3.91
C GLU A 7 -13.01 -8.32 3.59
N ASN A 8 -12.63 -9.24 2.70
CA ASN A 8 -11.26 -9.38 2.23
C ASN A 8 -10.80 -8.15 1.43
N LEU A 9 -11.66 -7.59 0.58
CA LEU A 9 -11.37 -6.38 -0.17
C LEU A 9 -11.24 -5.15 0.74
N ALA A 10 -12.13 -4.99 1.73
CA ALA A 10 -12.02 -3.92 2.71
C ALA A 10 -10.72 -4.03 3.53
N ALA A 11 -10.34 -5.23 3.95
CA ALA A 11 -9.07 -5.47 4.63
C ALA A 11 -7.87 -5.17 3.73
N ALA A 12 -7.92 -5.56 2.45
CA ALA A 12 -6.88 -5.25 1.47
C ALA A 12 -6.75 -3.74 1.26
N VAL A 13 -7.84 -3.00 1.04
CA VAL A 13 -7.80 -1.53 0.91
C VAL A 13 -7.15 -0.88 2.13
N ALA A 14 -7.50 -1.32 3.34
CA ALA A 14 -6.90 -0.78 4.56
C ALA A 14 -5.40 -1.06 4.65
N GLY A 15 -4.98 -2.29 4.32
CA GLY A 15 -3.57 -2.69 4.28
C GLY A 15 -2.78 -1.86 3.27
N GLU A 16 -3.18 -1.90 2.00
CA GLU A 16 -2.56 -1.16 0.91
C GLU A 16 -2.49 0.35 1.21
N THR A 17 -3.53 0.92 1.83
CA THR A 17 -3.55 2.32 2.24
C THR A 17 -2.47 2.63 3.25
N HIS A 18 -2.37 1.83 4.32
CA HIS A 18 -1.31 1.99 5.32
C HIS A 18 0.09 1.86 4.68
N GLU A 19 0.25 0.93 3.75
CA GLU A 19 1.51 0.73 3.04
C GLU A 19 1.96 1.96 2.24
N TYR A 20 1.08 2.54 1.42
CA TYR A 20 1.45 3.69 0.60
C TYR A 20 1.46 5.04 1.33
N THR A 21 0.71 5.20 2.42
CA THR A 21 0.65 6.49 3.15
C THR A 21 1.67 6.59 4.27
N GLU A 22 2.04 5.48 4.90
CA GLU A 22 2.84 5.49 6.12
C GLU A 22 4.06 4.58 6.02
N MET A 23 3.87 3.29 5.75
CA MET A 23 4.94 2.29 5.87
C MET A 23 6.08 2.55 4.87
N TYR A 24 5.81 2.53 3.57
CA TYR A 24 6.84 2.71 2.55
C TYR A 24 7.46 4.11 2.56
N PRO A 25 6.69 5.22 2.73
CA PRO A 25 7.29 6.54 2.93
C PRO A 25 8.22 6.61 4.15
N GLY A 26 7.84 5.94 5.26
CA GLY A 26 8.69 5.84 6.45
C GLY A 26 9.97 5.07 6.18
N MET A 27 9.88 3.91 5.53
CA MET A 27 11.03 3.10 5.13
C MET A 27 11.96 3.84 4.16
N ALA A 28 11.41 4.57 3.18
CA ALA A 28 12.18 5.39 2.26
C ALA A 28 12.97 6.47 3.01
N LYS A 29 12.32 7.16 3.96
CA LYS A 29 12.97 8.16 4.80
C LYS A 29 14.13 7.56 5.59
N THR A 30 13.91 6.44 6.28
CA THR A 30 14.97 5.74 7.03
C THR A 30 16.11 5.29 6.11
N ALA A 31 15.80 4.75 4.93
CA ALA A 31 16.83 4.35 3.96
C ALA A 31 17.69 5.55 3.50
N ARG A 32 17.10 6.73 3.27
CA ARG A 32 17.87 7.96 2.96
C ARG A 32 18.73 8.40 4.15
N GLU A 33 18.20 8.35 5.37
CA GLU A 33 18.95 8.69 6.60
C GLU A 33 20.16 7.77 6.83
N GLU A 34 20.06 6.50 6.42
CA GLU A 34 21.14 5.51 6.50
C GLU A 34 22.08 5.52 5.27
N GLY A 35 21.81 6.36 4.27
CA GLY A 35 22.64 6.51 3.06
C GLY A 35 22.36 5.50 1.94
N PHE A 36 21.24 4.77 2.00
CA PHE A 36 20.81 3.80 0.99
C PHE A 36 19.83 4.43 -0.02
N GLU A 37 20.33 5.35 -0.85
CA GLU A 37 19.49 6.12 -1.80
C GLU A 37 18.69 5.24 -2.78
N GLU A 38 19.32 4.21 -3.37
CA GLU A 38 18.63 3.31 -4.30
C GLU A 38 17.49 2.53 -3.62
N VAL A 39 17.67 2.14 -2.35
CA VAL A 39 16.64 1.44 -1.57
C VAL A 39 15.48 2.38 -1.26
N ALA A 40 15.77 3.65 -0.96
CA ALA A 40 14.74 4.66 -0.76
C ALA A 40 13.87 4.87 -2.02
N ASP A 41 14.51 4.98 -3.19
CA ASP A 41 13.80 5.14 -4.46
C ASP A 41 12.93 3.90 -4.79
N TRP A 42 13.39 2.71 -4.41
CA TRP A 42 12.58 1.49 -4.49
C TRP A 42 11.35 1.54 -3.59
N PHE A 43 11.49 1.97 -2.32
CA PHE A 43 10.34 2.11 -1.41
C PHE A 43 9.33 3.16 -1.92
N GLU A 44 9.80 4.28 -2.48
CA GLU A 44 8.90 5.26 -3.09
C GLU A 44 8.19 4.71 -4.33
N THR A 45 8.82 3.80 -5.06
CA THR A 45 8.20 3.11 -6.20
C THR A 45 7.14 2.12 -5.73
N LEU A 46 7.41 1.36 -4.67
CA LEU A 46 6.43 0.45 -4.04
C LEU A 46 5.20 1.20 -3.53
N ALA A 47 5.39 2.34 -2.86
CA ALA A 47 4.27 3.19 -2.42
C ALA A 47 3.35 3.58 -3.60
N LYS A 48 3.89 3.85 -4.79
CA LYS A 48 3.06 4.15 -5.98
C LYS A 48 2.29 2.92 -6.47
N ALA A 49 2.87 1.72 -6.38
CA ALA A 49 2.20 0.48 -6.73
C ALA A 49 1.03 0.16 -5.78
N GLU A 50 1.26 0.26 -4.47
CA GLU A 50 0.21 -0.03 -3.48
C GLU A 50 -0.93 1.00 -3.53
N LYS A 51 -0.63 2.26 -3.88
CA LYS A 51 -1.68 3.25 -4.17
C LYS A 51 -2.58 2.82 -5.34
N ALA A 52 -2.00 2.19 -6.37
CA ALA A 52 -2.77 1.67 -7.49
C ALA A 52 -3.58 0.41 -7.10
N HIS A 53 -3.01 -0.45 -6.25
CA HIS A 53 -3.72 -1.61 -5.69
C HIS A 53 -4.92 -1.18 -4.83
N ALA A 54 -4.73 -0.27 -3.88
CA ALA A 54 -5.78 0.29 -3.05
C ALA A 54 -6.95 0.84 -3.90
N GLY A 55 -6.63 1.63 -4.94
CA GLY A 55 -7.64 2.17 -5.85
C GLY A 55 -8.43 1.09 -6.61
N ARG A 56 -7.74 0.02 -7.06
CA ARG A 56 -8.40 -1.11 -7.74
C ARG A 56 -9.29 -1.88 -6.78
N PHE A 57 -8.80 -2.23 -5.59
CA PHE A 57 -9.59 -2.97 -4.61
C PHE A 57 -10.79 -2.17 -4.11
N GLN A 58 -10.65 -0.86 -3.94
CA GLN A 58 -11.79 0.01 -3.61
C GLN A 58 -12.84 -0.01 -4.73
N THR A 59 -12.41 0.11 -5.99
CA THR A 59 -13.34 0.04 -7.14
C THR A 59 -14.10 -1.29 -7.19
N LEU A 60 -13.40 -2.40 -6.92
CA LEU A 60 -14.01 -3.74 -6.85
C LEU A 60 -14.98 -3.84 -5.67
N LEU A 61 -14.60 -3.35 -4.49
CA LEU A 61 -15.45 -3.35 -3.29
C LEU A 61 -16.75 -2.58 -3.56
N ASP A 62 -16.64 -1.37 -4.13
CA ASP A 62 -17.78 -0.52 -4.47
C ASP A 62 -18.73 -1.21 -5.48
N SER A 63 -18.20 -2.07 -6.35
CA SER A 63 -18.99 -2.78 -7.36
C SER A 63 -19.78 -3.97 -6.82
N ILE A 64 -19.38 -4.52 -5.67
CA ILE A 64 -20.00 -5.71 -5.06
C ILE A 64 -20.70 -5.44 -3.74
N SER A 65 -20.63 -4.20 -3.24
CA SER A 65 -21.25 -3.74 -2.00
C SER A 65 -22.66 -3.21 -2.22
#